data_AF-A0A1Q3WEE7-F1
#
_entry.id   AF-A0A1Q3WEE7-F1
#
_cell.length_a   1.000
_cell.length_b   1.000
_cell.length_c   1.000
_cell.angle_alpha   90.00
_cell.angle_beta   90.00
_cell.angle_gamma   90.00
#
_symmetry.space_group_name_H-M   'P 1'
#
loop_
_entity.id
_entity.type
_entity.pdbx_description
1 polymer ?
#
loop_
_entity_poly.entity_id
_entity_poly.type
_entity_poly.pdbx_seq_one_letter_code
_entity_poly.pdbx_strand_id
1 'polypeptide(L)'
;MTTLIVFSTACSTAPATEPLPNVPDQYEVRNIQYFLAPTDRIDTLTVQLKGINVQNPTNTLTTQQVEVTFDELVKTSQFSFDKTTPLPNQLDLTQIEVPVPRSWNGGNSFDFFSKKFPLSSIQQRQPYGANEKQTVAIKIPPKSSIAISRQIDSYLLTCSFQATIENKMTGQSFPLSGKWQGLLRYNNASTSLKESPL
;
A
#
# COMPACT_ATOMS: atom_id res chain seq x y z
N MET A 1 48.15 -18.85 -76.43
CA MET A 1 48.52 -17.47 -76.07
C MET A 1 47.44 -16.97 -75.12
N THR A 2 47.87 -16.47 -73.98
CA THR A 2 47.15 -16.42 -72.69
C THR A 2 45.99 -15.42 -72.67
N THR A 3 44.80 -15.86 -72.30
CA THR A 3 43.68 -14.97 -71.94
C THR A 3 43.69 -14.77 -70.43
N LEU A 4 43.92 -13.52 -70.01
CA LEU A 4 43.93 -13.09 -68.62
C LEU A 4 42.46 -12.91 -68.17
N ILE A 5 41.98 -13.75 -67.25
CA ILE A 5 40.68 -13.54 -66.59
C ILE A 5 40.97 -12.88 -65.24
N VAL A 6 40.65 -11.59 -65.13
CA VAL A 6 40.65 -10.85 -63.87
C VAL A 6 39.35 -11.18 -63.14
N PHE A 7 39.41 -12.01 -62.11
CA PHE A 7 38.31 -12.17 -61.16
C PHE A 7 38.42 -11.08 -60.09
N SER A 8 37.55 -10.09 -60.19
CA SER A 8 37.32 -9.09 -59.15
C SER A 8 36.76 -9.78 -57.90
N THR A 9 37.55 -9.92 -56.85
CA THR A 9 37.05 -10.33 -55.53
C THR A 9 36.23 -9.18 -54.94
N ALA A 10 34.93 -9.22 -55.16
CA ALA A 10 33.98 -8.41 -54.40
C ALA A 10 33.94 -8.94 -52.96
N CYS A 11 34.64 -8.25 -52.07
CA CYS A 11 34.52 -8.45 -50.63
C CYS A 11 33.15 -7.92 -50.21
N SER A 12 32.16 -8.81 -50.12
CA SER A 12 30.84 -8.46 -49.59
C SER A 12 30.96 -8.29 -48.09
N THR A 13 31.13 -7.05 -47.62
CA THR A 13 30.90 -6.71 -46.21
C THR A 13 29.45 -7.02 -45.89
N ALA A 14 29.22 -8.00 -45.00
CA ALA A 14 27.90 -8.26 -44.47
C ALA A 14 27.34 -6.95 -43.88
N PRO A 15 26.07 -6.58 -44.15
CA PRO A 15 25.48 -5.40 -43.55
C PRO A 15 25.57 -5.56 -42.03
N ALA A 16 26.07 -4.52 -41.36
CA ALA A 16 26.11 -4.47 -39.91
C ALA A 16 24.68 -4.64 -39.40
N THR A 17 24.39 -5.79 -38.80
CA THR A 17 23.12 -6.02 -38.11
C THR A 17 23.03 -4.96 -37.01
N GLU A 18 22.11 -4.01 -37.15
CA GLU A 18 21.80 -3.08 -36.07
C GLU A 18 21.53 -3.88 -34.79
N PRO A 19 22.14 -3.53 -33.65
CA PRO A 19 21.85 -4.21 -32.41
C PRO A 19 20.34 -4.10 -32.16
N LEU A 20 19.68 -5.25 -32.03
CA LEU A 20 18.28 -5.32 -31.66
C LEU A 20 18.06 -4.41 -30.44
N PRO A 21 17.02 -3.55 -30.44
CA PRO A 21 16.75 -2.67 -29.33
C PRO A 21 16.66 -3.53 -28.06
N ASN A 22 17.48 -3.17 -27.05
CA ASN A 22 17.49 -3.86 -25.77
C ASN A 22 16.15 -3.63 -25.09
N VAL A 23 15.21 -4.57 -25.24
CA VAL A 23 13.91 -4.52 -24.57
C VAL A 23 14.19 -4.72 -23.09
N PRO A 24 13.83 -3.76 -22.21
CA PRO A 24 14.04 -3.92 -20.78
C PRO A 24 13.34 -5.18 -20.27
N ASP A 25 14.02 -5.96 -19.44
CA ASP A 25 13.42 -7.10 -18.76
C ASP A 25 12.15 -6.67 -18.01
N GLN A 26 11.07 -7.41 -18.24
CA GLN A 26 9.80 -7.21 -17.53
C GLN A 26 9.63 -8.30 -16.48
N TYR A 27 9.33 -7.89 -15.26
CA TYR A 27 9.17 -8.80 -14.13
C TYR A 27 7.76 -8.72 -13.55
N GLU A 28 7.27 -9.83 -13.01
CA GLU A 28 6.05 -9.85 -12.20
C GLU A 28 6.18 -10.73 -10.97
N VAL A 29 5.28 -10.52 -10.02
CA VAL A 29 5.13 -11.37 -8.83
C VAL A 29 4.07 -12.43 -9.08
N ARG A 30 4.46 -13.68 -8.85
CA ARG A 30 3.60 -14.86 -8.79
C ARG A 30 3.49 -15.35 -7.35
N ASN A 31 2.34 -15.97 -7.04
CA ASN A 31 2.12 -16.77 -5.84
C ASN A 31 2.49 -16.07 -4.52
N ILE A 32 2.20 -14.77 -4.40
CA ILE A 32 2.42 -14.08 -3.13
C ILE A 32 1.48 -14.62 -2.06
N GLN A 33 2.06 -15.07 -0.94
CA GLN A 33 1.36 -15.61 0.20
C GLN A 33 1.84 -14.93 1.47
N TYR A 34 0.90 -14.61 2.37
CA TYR A 34 1.15 -13.99 3.66
C TYR A 34 0.73 -14.95 4.77
N PHE A 35 1.50 -15.01 5.85
CA PHE A 35 1.23 -15.91 6.98
C PHE A 35 1.83 -15.37 8.28
N LEU A 36 1.29 -15.84 9.41
CA LEU A 36 1.81 -15.50 10.73
C LEU A 36 2.82 -16.56 11.17
N ALA A 37 4.11 -16.22 11.09
CA ALA A 37 5.17 -17.00 11.72
C ALA A 37 5.17 -16.78 13.25
N PRO A 38 5.88 -17.60 14.05
CA PRO A 38 5.89 -17.47 15.51
C PRO A 38 6.33 -16.09 16.06
N THR A 39 7.11 -15.33 15.29
CA THR A 39 7.59 -13.99 15.66
C THR A 39 6.73 -12.86 15.14
N ASP A 40 5.71 -13.18 14.34
CA ASP A 40 4.76 -12.22 13.79
C ASP A 40 3.68 -11.87 14.79
N ARG A 41 3.07 -10.70 14.61
CA ARG A 41 2.09 -10.19 15.56
C ARG A 41 1.14 -9.18 14.96
N ILE A 42 0.00 -9.05 15.64
CA ILE A 42 -0.96 -7.97 15.43
C ILE A 42 -0.95 -7.10 16.68
N ASP A 43 -0.46 -5.88 16.54
CA ASP A 43 -0.48 -4.86 17.58
C ASP A 43 -1.74 -3.99 17.43
N THR A 44 -2.26 -3.46 18.54
CA THR A 44 -3.41 -2.54 18.53
C THR A 44 -3.00 -1.20 19.12
N LEU A 45 -3.31 -0.11 18.43
CA LEU A 45 -3.06 1.25 18.88
C LEU A 45 -4.31 2.10 18.69
N THR A 46 -4.78 2.74 19.75
CA THR A 46 -5.87 3.72 19.69
C THR A 46 -5.34 5.04 19.12
N VAL A 47 -5.95 5.51 18.04
CA VAL A 47 -5.59 6.74 17.32
C VAL A 47 -6.65 7.80 17.61
N GLN A 48 -6.20 8.99 18.00
CA GLN A 48 -7.06 10.17 18.11
C GLN A 48 -7.28 10.78 16.74
N LEU A 49 -8.55 10.97 16.39
CA LEU A 49 -8.98 11.58 15.15
C LEU A 49 -9.19 13.08 15.35
N LYS A 50 -9.26 13.83 14.25
CA LYS A 50 -9.47 15.27 14.29
C LYS A 50 -10.75 15.59 15.07
N GLY A 51 -10.64 16.35 16.15
CA GLY A 51 -11.78 16.82 16.92
C GLY A 51 -12.56 17.90 16.19
N ILE A 52 -13.81 18.11 16.61
CA ILE A 52 -14.67 19.18 16.12
C ILE A 52 -15.17 19.97 17.33
N ASN A 53 -15.14 21.30 17.27
CA ASN A 53 -15.71 22.13 18.31
C ASN A 53 -16.84 22.97 17.73
N VAL A 54 -18.00 22.94 18.37
CA VAL A 54 -19.16 23.74 18.01
C VAL A 54 -19.61 24.57 19.20
N GLN A 55 -20.11 25.77 18.95
CA GLN A 55 -20.46 26.72 20.00
C GLN A 55 -21.81 27.38 19.76
N ASN A 56 -22.47 27.74 20.85
CA ASN A 56 -23.72 28.48 20.84
C ASN A 56 -23.64 29.69 21.79
N PRO A 57 -23.28 30.87 21.26
CA PRO A 57 -23.20 32.09 22.07
C PRO A 57 -24.56 32.69 22.41
N THR A 58 -25.67 32.13 21.94
CA THR A 58 -27.02 32.66 22.14
C THR A 58 -27.62 32.22 23.48
N ASN A 59 -28.79 32.78 23.82
CA ASN A 59 -29.55 32.43 25.02
C ASN A 59 -30.55 31.28 24.79
N THR A 60 -30.54 30.65 23.61
CA THR A 60 -31.51 29.63 23.19
C THR A 60 -30.79 28.41 22.63
N LEU A 61 -31.39 27.23 22.71
CA LEU A 61 -30.82 26.00 22.15
C LEU A 61 -30.58 26.15 20.63
N THR A 62 -29.40 25.79 20.16
CA THR A 62 -29.06 25.77 18.72
C THR A 62 -28.77 24.36 18.27
N THR A 63 -29.15 24.00 17.04
CA THR A 63 -28.74 22.74 16.40
C THR A 63 -27.78 23.05 15.25
N GLN A 64 -26.62 22.39 15.23
CA GLN A 64 -25.66 22.49 14.13
C GLN A 64 -25.47 21.12 13.48
N GLN A 65 -25.33 21.12 12.15
CA GLN A 65 -24.96 19.93 11.40
C GLN A 65 -23.45 19.79 11.38
N VAL A 66 -22.95 18.64 11.80
CA VAL A 66 -21.52 18.34 11.85
C VAL A 66 -21.23 17.19 10.91
N GLU A 67 -20.30 17.39 9.98
CA GLU A 67 -19.80 16.34 9.10
C GLU A 67 -18.72 15.53 9.84
N VAL A 68 -18.96 14.23 9.97
CA VAL A 68 -18.04 13.25 10.54
C VAL A 68 -17.51 12.41 9.38
N THR A 69 -16.21 12.54 9.11
CA THR A 69 -15.52 11.73 8.09
C THR A 69 -14.29 11.03 8.67
N PHE A 70 -13.85 10.00 7.96
CA PHE A 70 -12.63 9.24 8.25
C PHE A 70 -11.54 9.48 7.20
N ASP A 71 -11.59 10.62 6.50
CA ASP A 71 -10.72 10.91 5.34
C ASP A 71 -9.23 11.03 5.72
N GLU A 72 -8.95 11.26 7.00
CA GLU A 72 -7.58 11.26 7.55
C GLU A 72 -6.99 9.85 7.72
N LEU A 73 -7.78 8.79 7.56
CA LEU A 73 -7.32 7.40 7.71
C LEU A 73 -6.52 6.93 6.50
N VAL A 74 -5.38 6.30 6.77
CA VAL A 74 -4.46 5.83 5.74
C VAL A 74 -4.14 4.35 5.91
N LYS A 75 -4.08 3.64 4.79
CA LYS A 75 -3.50 2.30 4.69
C LYS A 75 -2.00 2.43 4.52
N THR A 76 -1.22 1.67 5.29
CA THR A 76 0.24 1.65 5.22
C THR A 76 0.76 0.29 4.77
N SER A 77 1.90 0.28 4.10
CA SER A 77 2.57 -0.95 3.64
C SER A 77 4.08 -0.73 3.55
N GLN A 78 4.85 -1.67 4.07
CA GLN A 78 6.31 -1.70 4.00
C GLN A 78 6.78 -3.16 3.95
N PHE A 79 7.76 -3.44 3.10
CA PHE A 79 8.36 -4.77 2.96
C PHE A 79 9.81 -4.77 3.46
N SER A 80 10.22 -5.83 4.14
CA SER A 80 11.62 -6.16 4.32
C SER A 80 11.90 -7.48 3.63
N PHE A 81 13.07 -7.59 3.00
CA PHE A 81 13.44 -8.71 2.15
C PHE A 81 14.60 -9.49 2.76
N ASP A 82 14.51 -10.81 2.68
CA ASP A 82 15.59 -11.69 3.07
C ASP A 82 16.72 -11.60 2.04
N LYS A 83 17.92 -11.19 2.49
CA LYS A 83 19.08 -10.97 1.62
C LYS A 83 19.77 -12.26 1.14
N THR A 84 19.26 -13.41 1.54
CA THR A 84 19.85 -14.72 1.23
C THR A 84 19.56 -15.16 -0.21
N THR A 85 18.54 -14.59 -0.86
CA THR A 85 18.20 -14.92 -2.23
C THR A 85 18.73 -13.84 -3.19
N PRO A 86 19.62 -14.19 -4.13
CA PRO A 86 20.10 -13.22 -5.12
C PRO A 86 18.96 -12.86 -6.08
N LEU A 87 18.69 -11.55 -6.19
CA LEU A 87 17.81 -10.98 -7.20
C LEU A 87 18.64 -10.40 -8.35
N PRO A 88 18.08 -10.30 -9.58
CA PRO A 88 18.76 -9.64 -10.69
C PRO A 88 19.18 -8.19 -10.34
N ASN A 89 20.40 -7.80 -10.69
CA ASN A 89 20.97 -6.48 -10.32
C ASN A 89 20.20 -5.27 -10.86
N GLN A 90 19.36 -5.45 -11.88
CA GLN A 90 18.56 -4.40 -12.52
C GLN A 90 17.08 -4.43 -12.09
N LEU A 91 16.69 -5.35 -11.21
CA LEU A 91 15.32 -5.48 -10.75
C LEU A 91 14.97 -4.38 -9.74
N ASP A 92 14.15 -3.42 -10.15
CA ASP A 92 13.51 -2.47 -9.23
C ASP A 92 12.17 -3.03 -8.73
N LEU A 93 12.18 -3.58 -7.52
CA LEU A 93 10.98 -4.12 -6.86
C LEU A 93 9.90 -3.05 -6.64
N THR A 94 10.26 -1.77 -6.60
CA THR A 94 9.29 -0.68 -6.37
C THR A 94 8.36 -0.45 -7.56
N GLN A 95 8.70 -0.97 -8.75
CA GLN A 95 7.82 -0.96 -9.93
C GLN A 95 6.77 -2.08 -9.90
N ILE A 96 6.88 -3.05 -8.99
CA ILE A 96 5.99 -4.19 -8.92
C ILE A 96 4.98 -4.00 -7.78
N GLU A 97 3.71 -3.89 -8.15
CA GLU A 97 2.61 -3.75 -7.19
C GLU A 97 1.95 -5.09 -6.83
N VAL A 98 1.75 -5.31 -5.53
CA VAL A 98 1.17 -6.54 -4.98
C VAL A 98 -0.05 -6.27 -4.10
N PRO A 99 -1.00 -7.21 -4.00
CA PRO A 99 -2.07 -7.13 -3.00
C PRO A 99 -1.48 -7.26 -1.59
N VAL A 100 -2.01 -6.49 -0.64
CA VAL A 100 -1.54 -6.52 0.76
C VAL A 100 -2.67 -6.89 1.72
N PRO A 101 -2.38 -7.52 2.87
CA PRO A 101 -3.40 -7.94 3.83
C PRO A 101 -4.32 -6.81 4.29
N ARG A 102 -5.63 -7.06 4.41
CA ARG A 102 -6.67 -6.15 4.92
C ARG A 102 -7.38 -6.70 6.16
N SER A 103 -7.67 -7.99 6.18
CA SER A 103 -8.26 -8.68 7.32
C SER A 103 -7.62 -10.04 7.48
N TRP A 104 -7.59 -10.52 8.71
CA TRP A 104 -7.16 -11.87 9.04
C TRP A 104 -8.38 -12.68 9.45
N ASN A 105 -8.61 -13.79 8.75
CA ASN A 105 -9.79 -14.65 8.92
C ASN A 105 -9.50 -15.89 9.79
N GLY A 106 -8.33 -15.96 10.41
CA GLY A 106 -7.84 -17.17 11.08
C GLY A 106 -7.14 -18.13 10.11
N GLY A 107 -6.40 -19.11 10.65
CA GLY A 107 -5.82 -20.20 9.85
C GLY A 107 -4.91 -19.78 8.69
N ASN A 108 -4.11 -18.71 8.87
CA ASN A 108 -3.24 -18.10 7.85
C ASN A 108 -3.93 -17.53 6.59
N SER A 109 -5.25 -17.33 6.63
CA SER A 109 -5.97 -16.69 5.53
C SER A 109 -6.10 -15.18 5.74
N PHE A 110 -5.78 -14.42 4.69
CA PHE A 110 -5.94 -12.98 4.64
C PHE A 110 -6.84 -12.57 3.47
N ASP A 111 -7.73 -11.62 3.72
CA ASP A 111 -8.30 -10.85 2.62
C ASP A 111 -7.35 -9.73 2.22
N PHE A 112 -7.48 -9.28 0.99
CA PHE A 112 -6.60 -8.25 0.45
C PHE A 112 -7.26 -6.88 0.38
N PHE A 113 -6.44 -5.85 0.50
CA PHE A 113 -6.84 -4.49 0.27
C PHE A 113 -7.17 -4.30 -1.22
N SER A 114 -8.15 -3.44 -1.52
CA SER A 114 -8.63 -3.26 -2.90
C SER A 114 -7.59 -2.64 -3.82
N LYS A 115 -6.67 -1.84 -3.27
CA LYS A 115 -5.53 -1.27 -3.98
C LYS A 115 -4.27 -2.07 -3.70
N LYS A 116 -3.38 -2.10 -4.70
CA LYS A 116 -2.06 -2.71 -4.58
C LYS A 116 -1.04 -1.71 -4.07
N PHE A 117 0.07 -2.23 -3.55
CA PHE A 117 1.20 -1.45 -3.07
C PHE A 117 2.49 -1.95 -3.72
N PRO A 118 3.46 -1.06 -3.98
CA PRO A 118 4.75 -1.48 -4.49
C PRO A 118 5.51 -2.32 -3.45
N LEU A 119 6.30 -3.28 -3.92
CA LEU A 119 7.25 -4.04 -3.09
C LEU A 119 8.43 -3.15 -2.67
N SER A 120 8.15 -2.20 -1.77
CA SER A 120 9.12 -1.20 -1.32
C SER A 120 9.52 -1.41 0.14
N SER A 121 10.81 -1.17 0.42
CA SER A 121 11.33 -1.08 1.78
C SER A 121 11.04 0.25 2.46
N ILE A 122 10.57 1.24 1.71
CA ILE A 122 10.11 2.52 2.24
C ILE A 122 8.61 2.40 2.53
N GLN A 123 8.18 2.85 3.70
CA GLN A 123 6.77 2.83 4.08
C GLN A 123 5.93 3.66 3.10
N GLN A 124 4.98 2.99 2.46
CA GLN A 124 4.01 3.59 1.56
C GLN A 124 2.72 3.92 2.31
N ARG A 125 1.96 4.89 1.77
CA ARG A 125 0.67 5.32 2.30
C ARG A 125 -0.33 5.50 1.17
N GLN A 126 -1.54 5.02 1.37
CA GLN A 126 -2.69 5.31 0.51
C GLN A 126 -3.91 5.63 1.37
N PRO A 127 -4.89 6.40 0.87
CA PRO A 127 -6.16 6.58 1.56
C PRO A 127 -6.80 5.23 1.88
N TYR A 128 -7.28 5.06 3.11
CA TYR A 128 -7.82 3.77 3.57
C TYR A 128 -9.12 3.35 2.83
N GLY A 129 -9.86 4.33 2.30
CA GLY A 129 -11.04 4.10 1.48
C GLY A 129 -11.75 5.41 1.16
N ALA A 130 -12.73 5.37 0.26
CA ALA A 130 -13.73 6.42 0.20
C ALA A 130 -14.66 6.20 1.39
N ASN A 131 -14.59 7.07 2.39
CA ASN A 131 -15.43 6.93 3.56
C ASN A 131 -16.76 7.61 3.30
N GLU A 132 -17.85 6.97 3.73
CA GLU A 132 -19.15 7.63 3.74
C GLU A 132 -19.09 8.84 4.68
N LYS A 133 -19.49 9.98 4.16
CA LYS A 133 -19.63 11.20 4.94
C LYS A 133 -20.91 11.08 5.74
N GLN A 134 -20.80 11.06 7.07
CA GLN A 134 -21.97 11.06 7.93
C GLN A 134 -22.20 12.48 8.46
N THR A 135 -23.40 13.01 8.27
CA THR A 135 -23.80 14.27 8.91
C THR A 135 -24.59 13.96 10.16
N VAL A 136 -24.20 14.55 11.29
CA VAL A 136 -24.86 14.39 12.58
C VAL A 136 -25.35 15.75 13.08
N ALA A 137 -26.60 15.80 13.54
CA ALA A 137 -27.18 16.98 14.15
C ALA A 137 -26.81 17.06 15.64
N ILE A 138 -26.09 18.10 16.05
CA ILE A 138 -25.67 18.33 17.43
C ILE A 138 -26.48 19.46 18.03
N LYS A 139 -27.15 19.18 19.15
CA LYS A 139 -27.87 20.18 19.95
C LYS A 139 -26.90 20.81 20.95
N ILE A 140 -26.78 22.13 20.92
CA ILE A 140 -25.82 22.91 21.70
C ILE A 140 -26.60 23.82 22.64
N PRO A 141 -26.50 23.63 23.97
CA PRO A 141 -27.15 24.49 24.94
C PRO A 141 -26.79 25.98 24.81
N PRO A 142 -27.61 26.89 25.36
CA PRO A 142 -27.26 28.30 25.44
C PRO A 142 -25.91 28.52 26.14
N LYS A 143 -25.12 29.48 25.65
CA LYS A 143 -23.87 29.90 26.28
C LYS A 143 -22.88 28.74 26.53
N SER A 144 -22.86 27.75 25.65
CA SER A 144 -21.95 26.61 25.76
C SER A 144 -21.24 26.26 24.46
N SER A 145 -20.18 25.47 24.62
CA SER A 145 -19.44 24.80 23.56
C SER A 145 -19.49 23.30 23.76
N ILE A 146 -19.47 22.55 22.66
CA ILE A 146 -19.38 21.10 22.64
C ILE A 146 -18.12 20.71 21.89
N ALA A 147 -17.16 20.14 22.62
CA ALA A 147 -16.01 19.49 22.04
C ALA A 147 -16.36 18.04 21.70
N ILE A 148 -16.25 17.69 20.42
CA ILE A 148 -16.49 16.36 19.87
C ILE A 148 -15.12 15.70 19.66
N SER A 149 -14.79 14.76 20.53
CA SER A 149 -13.57 13.97 20.45
C SER A 149 -13.87 12.62 19.82
N ARG A 150 -12.94 12.15 18.97
CA ARG A 150 -13.11 10.94 18.19
C ARG A 150 -11.84 10.11 18.26
N GLN A 151 -12.00 8.80 18.40
CA GLN A 151 -10.87 7.87 18.38
C GLN A 151 -11.25 6.58 17.65
N ILE A 152 -10.24 5.84 17.20
CA ILE A 152 -10.41 4.57 16.50
C ILE A 152 -9.22 3.66 16.79
N ASP A 153 -9.44 2.36 16.86
CA ASP A 153 -8.35 1.40 17.02
C ASP A 153 -7.74 1.06 15.66
N SER A 154 -6.42 1.16 15.59
CA SER A 154 -5.62 0.71 14.46
C SER A 154 -4.97 -0.63 14.79
N TYR A 155 -5.17 -1.61 13.91
CA TYR A 155 -4.56 -2.93 14.02
C TYR A 155 -3.36 -2.97 13.09
N LEU A 156 -2.16 -2.96 13.64
CA LEU A 156 -0.91 -3.02 12.90
C LEU A 156 -0.46 -4.48 12.81
N LEU A 157 -0.17 -4.95 11.61
CA LEU A 157 0.28 -6.32 11.38
C LEU A 157 1.73 -6.30 10.90
N THR A 158 2.54 -7.15 11.53
CA THR A 158 3.80 -7.65 10.96
C THR A 158 3.60 -9.12 10.66
N CYS A 159 3.77 -9.53 9.40
CA CYS A 159 3.65 -10.92 8.96
C CYS A 159 4.78 -11.32 8.03
N SER A 160 5.05 -12.62 7.93
CA SER A 160 5.90 -13.19 6.91
C SER A 160 5.19 -13.30 5.57
N PHE A 161 5.96 -13.19 4.49
CA PHE A 161 5.48 -13.49 3.15
C PHE A 161 6.49 -14.32 2.36
N GLN A 162 5.97 -15.03 1.35
CA GLN A 162 6.73 -15.71 0.32
C GLN A 162 6.10 -15.39 -1.05
N ALA A 163 6.93 -15.29 -2.07
CA ALA A 163 6.54 -14.96 -3.43
C ALA A 163 7.57 -15.52 -4.43
N THR A 164 7.24 -15.45 -5.71
CA THR A 164 8.17 -15.74 -6.80
C THR A 164 8.19 -14.55 -7.77
N ILE A 165 9.37 -14.02 -8.09
CA ILE A 165 9.55 -13.05 -9.16
C ILE A 165 9.83 -13.81 -10.44
N GLU A 166 9.08 -13.53 -11.50
CA GLU A 166 9.23 -14.17 -12.80
C GLU A 166 9.63 -13.13 -13.86
N ASN A 167 10.69 -13.41 -14.62
CA ASN A 167 11.02 -12.65 -15.82
C ASN A 167 10.09 -13.10 -16.95
N LYS A 168 9.27 -12.18 -17.48
CA LYS A 168 8.26 -12.46 -18.50
C LYS A 168 8.84 -12.87 -19.86
N MET A 169 10.07 -12.47 -20.15
CA MET A 169 10.71 -12.75 -21.43
C MET A 169 11.40 -14.12 -21.41
N THR A 170 12.04 -14.49 -20.29
CA THR A 170 12.84 -15.71 -20.19
C THR A 170 12.15 -16.85 -19.44
N GLY A 171 11.09 -16.57 -18.68
CA GLY A 171 10.44 -17.51 -17.76
C GLY A 171 11.27 -17.81 -16.50
N GLN A 172 12.43 -17.15 -16.34
CA GLN A 172 13.29 -17.38 -15.18
C GLN A 172 12.60 -16.89 -13.91
N SER A 173 12.60 -17.76 -12.89
CA SER A 173 11.92 -17.52 -11.62
C SER A 173 12.91 -17.38 -10.46
N PHE A 174 12.65 -16.44 -9.57
CA PHE A 174 13.47 -16.12 -8.40
C PHE A 174 12.58 -16.14 -7.15
N PRO A 175 12.91 -16.94 -6.12
CA PRO A 175 12.15 -16.88 -4.87
C PRO A 175 12.34 -15.52 -4.19
N LEU A 176 11.30 -15.07 -3.49
CA LEU A 176 11.35 -13.85 -2.68
C LEU A 176 10.64 -14.11 -1.36
N SER A 177 11.29 -13.80 -0.25
CA SER A 177 10.70 -13.91 1.07
C SER A 177 11.09 -12.72 1.95
N GLY A 178 10.33 -12.54 3.03
CA GLY A 178 10.67 -11.57 4.06
C GLY A 178 9.47 -11.25 4.94
N LYS A 179 9.38 -10.00 5.39
CA LYS A 179 8.27 -9.51 6.23
C LYS A 179 7.51 -8.39 5.52
N TRP A 180 6.21 -8.36 5.76
CA TRP A 180 5.35 -7.22 5.48
C TRP A 180 4.89 -6.61 6.79
N GLN A 181 4.99 -5.28 6.88
CA GLN A 181 4.49 -4.50 7.99
C GLN A 181 3.54 -3.43 7.47
N GLY A 182 2.37 -3.31 8.09
CA GLY A 182 1.39 -2.30 7.70
C GLY A 182 0.18 -2.30 8.60
N LEU A 183 -0.67 -1.30 8.42
CA LEU A 183 -2.00 -1.30 9.00
C LEU A 183 -2.76 -2.47 8.38
N LEU A 184 -3.32 -3.37 9.18
CA LEU A 184 -4.27 -4.39 8.74
C LEU A 184 -5.63 -3.73 8.50
N ARG A 185 -6.24 -3.20 9.57
CA ARG A 185 -7.55 -2.55 9.56
C ARG A 185 -7.70 -1.51 10.67
N TYR A 186 -8.72 -0.67 10.53
CA TYR A 186 -9.28 0.10 11.63
C TYR A 186 -10.56 -0.56 12.17
N ASN A 187 -10.84 -0.42 13.47
CA ASN A 187 -12.11 -0.84 14.07
C ASN A 187 -12.42 -0.03 15.34
N ASN A 188 -13.58 -0.30 15.96
CA ASN A 188 -13.97 0.25 17.27
C ASN A 188 -13.95 1.79 17.32
N ALA A 189 -14.43 2.43 16.26
CA ALA A 189 -14.57 3.88 16.24
C ALA A 189 -15.49 4.33 17.38
N SER A 190 -15.05 5.32 18.17
CA SER A 190 -15.84 5.89 19.24
C SER A 190 -15.80 7.42 19.21
N THR A 191 -16.87 8.02 19.74
CA THR A 191 -17.05 9.47 19.81
C THR A 191 -17.50 9.84 21.20
N SER A 192 -16.91 10.89 21.76
CA SER A 192 -17.30 11.48 23.03
C SER A 192 -17.59 12.96 22.87
N LEU A 193 -18.56 13.45 23.64
CA LEU A 193 -18.98 14.84 23.64
C LEU A 193 -18.71 15.42 25.02
N LYS A 194 -18.05 16.57 25.06
CA LYS A 194 -17.81 17.32 26.29
C LYS A 194 -18.39 18.71 26.16
N GLU A 195 -19.35 19.02 27.01
CA GLU A 195 -19.89 20.37 27.16
C GLU A 195 -18.98 21.23 28.04
N SER A 196 -18.86 22.51 27.70
CA SER A 196 -18.18 23.50 28.52
C SER A 196 -18.86 24.87 28.37
N PRO A 197 -18.92 25.69 29.43
CA PRO A 197 -19.43 27.05 29.33
C PRO A 197 -18.55 27.89 28.40
N LEU A 198 -19.15 28.89 27.75
CA LEU A 198 -18.45 29.91 26.96
C LEU A 198 -17.89 31.04 27.83
#